data_AF-A0A355DZ86-F1
#
_entry.id   AF-A0A355DZ86-F1
#
_cell.length_a   1.000
_cell.length_b   1.000
_cell.length_c   1.000
_cell.angle_alpha   90.00
_cell.angle_beta   90.00
_cell.angle_gamma   90.00
#
_symmetry.space_group_name_H-M   'P 1'
#
loop_
_entity.id
_entity.type
_entity.pdbx_description
1 polymer ?
#
loop_
_entity_poly.entity_id
_entity_poly.type
_entity_poly.pdbx_seq_one_letter_code
_entity_poly.pdbx_strand_id
1 'polypeptide(L)'
;MEHFGAKAEIEVDTLNGNITIIPRHVVDIIGLPDEDRFRHYGGDFEFVLRAKKKGFKIILSSQLQATTDYQVNDVIRYMHPWWQWQLRPNFSQRKEILKGFTDFKSHYNIWHRVNINHFGAKSIPKWKYLVVYIRQVIKVLSSDFWLKGKIESEIKNYCQEQNIPPEITEQALAERSLRSDLRNIHLNIPQDSSGIE
;
A
#
# COMPACT_ATOMS: atom_id res chain seq x y z
N MET A 1 -1.39 10.00 -22.35
CA MET A 1 -1.18 8.61 -21.88
C MET A 1 -0.98 7.67 -23.08
N GLU A 2 -0.11 8.03 -24.04
CA GLU A 2 -0.05 7.34 -25.36
C GLU A 2 1.09 6.31 -25.49
N HIS A 3 1.87 6.01 -24.44
CA HIS A 3 3.07 5.19 -24.60
C HIS A 3 2.90 3.68 -24.37
N PHE A 4 1.82 3.20 -23.75
CA PHE A 4 1.63 1.76 -23.51
C PHE A 4 1.02 1.00 -24.70
N GLY A 5 0.35 1.70 -25.63
CA GLY A 5 -0.32 1.09 -26.77
C GLY A 5 0.52 1.01 -28.06
N ALA A 6 1.69 1.63 -28.10
CA ALA A 6 2.46 1.76 -29.35
C ALA A 6 3.25 0.49 -29.73
N LYS A 7 3.53 -0.39 -28.76
CA LYS A 7 4.23 -1.67 -28.99
C LYS A 7 3.39 -2.82 -28.43
N ALA A 8 3.23 -3.86 -29.23
CA ALA A 8 2.51 -5.08 -28.84
C ALA A 8 3.16 -5.78 -27.64
N GLU A 9 4.49 -5.71 -27.55
CA GLU A 9 5.30 -6.37 -26.53
C GLU A 9 6.48 -5.48 -26.15
N ILE A 10 6.75 -5.40 -24.84
CA ILE A 10 7.88 -4.65 -24.28
C ILE A 10 8.60 -5.54 -23.27
N GLU A 11 9.91 -5.63 -23.38
CA GLU A 11 10.73 -6.30 -22.36
C GLU A 11 10.83 -5.42 -21.12
N VAL A 12 10.60 -6.02 -19.94
CA VAL A 12 10.58 -5.32 -18.65
C VAL A 12 11.51 -5.99 -17.64
N ASP A 13 11.72 -5.33 -16.50
CA ASP A 13 12.52 -5.88 -15.39
C ASP A 13 11.71 -6.78 -14.46
N THR A 14 10.42 -6.50 -14.33
CA THR A 14 9.53 -7.19 -13.41
C THR A 14 8.09 -7.18 -13.91
N LEU A 15 7.29 -8.14 -13.44
CA LEU A 15 5.84 -8.20 -13.63
C LEU A 15 5.16 -8.38 -12.26
N ASN A 16 3.89 -7.97 -12.19
CA ASN A 16 3.00 -8.35 -11.09
C ASN A 16 2.62 -9.84 -11.28
N GLY A 17 2.48 -10.60 -10.20
CA GLY A 17 2.01 -11.99 -10.26
C GLY A 17 0.59 -12.17 -10.85
N ASN A 18 -0.25 -11.14 -10.79
CA ASN A 18 -1.59 -11.13 -11.37
C ASN A 18 -1.50 -11.14 -12.91
N ILE A 19 -2.23 -12.08 -13.53
CA ILE A 19 -2.42 -12.12 -14.99
C ILE A 19 -1.08 -12.33 -15.73
N THR A 20 -0.15 -13.03 -15.07
CA THR A 20 1.13 -13.43 -15.65
C THR A 20 1.08 -14.89 -16.07
N ILE A 21 1.47 -15.16 -17.31
CA ILE A 21 1.59 -16.51 -17.86
C ILE A 21 3.05 -16.95 -17.73
N ILE A 22 3.27 -18.05 -17.00
CA ILE A 22 4.61 -18.59 -16.76
C ILE A 22 4.68 -19.98 -17.40
N PRO A 23 5.50 -20.18 -18.44
CA PRO A 23 5.71 -21.50 -19.02
C PRO A 23 6.25 -22.49 -17.99
N ARG A 24 5.77 -23.74 -18.01
CA ARG A 24 6.19 -24.80 -17.07
C ARG A 24 7.71 -24.99 -17.03
N HIS A 25 8.38 -24.93 -18.19
CA HIS A 25 9.84 -25.08 -18.28
C HIS A 25 10.62 -24.01 -17.49
N VAL A 26 10.06 -22.81 -17.31
CA VAL A 26 10.68 -21.77 -16.47
C VAL A 26 10.68 -22.24 -15.02
N VAL A 27 9.54 -22.76 -14.54
CA VAL A 27 9.40 -23.31 -13.18
C VAL A 27 10.33 -24.50 -12.97
N ASP A 28 10.51 -25.36 -13.98
CA ASP A 28 11.42 -26.51 -13.90
C ASP A 28 12.88 -26.08 -13.71
N ILE A 29 13.26 -24.93 -14.27
CA ILE A 29 14.64 -24.40 -14.21
C ILE A 29 14.88 -23.56 -12.96
N ILE A 30 13.90 -22.78 -12.51
CA ILE A 30 14.09 -21.82 -11.41
C ILE A 30 13.45 -22.26 -10.09
N GLY A 31 12.63 -23.31 -10.09
CA GLY A 31 11.86 -23.77 -8.94
C GLY A 31 10.57 -22.98 -8.73
N LEU A 32 9.86 -23.26 -7.64
CA LEU A 32 8.67 -22.52 -7.20
C LEU A 32 9.05 -21.22 -6.44
N PRO A 33 8.10 -20.28 -6.22
CA PRO A 33 8.30 -19.16 -5.30
C PRO A 33 8.70 -19.63 -3.89
N ASP A 34 9.55 -18.86 -3.21
CA ASP A 34 9.93 -19.13 -1.81
C ASP A 34 8.78 -18.69 -0.88
N GLU A 35 7.85 -19.62 -0.64
CA GLU A 35 6.65 -19.38 0.15
C GLU A 35 6.95 -19.09 1.63
N ASP A 36 8.05 -19.61 2.17
CA ASP A 36 8.44 -19.37 3.55
C ASP A 36 8.86 -17.91 3.76
N ARG A 37 9.63 -17.37 2.81
CA ARG A 37 10.15 -16.02 2.88
C ARG A 37 9.17 -14.97 2.36
N PHE A 38 8.45 -15.27 1.29
CA PHE A 38 7.54 -14.34 0.58
C PHE A 38 6.08 -14.84 0.61
N ARG A 39 5.57 -15.11 1.81
CA ARG A 39 4.23 -15.68 2.06
C ARG A 39 3.06 -14.97 1.38
N HIS A 40 3.17 -13.67 1.10
CA HIS A 40 2.04 -12.88 0.61
C HIS A 40 2.44 -11.75 -0.35
N TYR A 41 3.52 -11.03 -0.08
CA TYR A 41 4.04 -9.99 -0.98
C TYR A 41 5.50 -10.23 -1.37
N GLY A 42 5.85 -9.83 -2.59
CA GLY A 42 7.21 -9.86 -3.12
C GLY A 42 7.64 -11.19 -3.74
N GLY A 43 6.80 -12.22 -3.67
CA GLY A 43 7.08 -13.52 -4.28
C GLY A 43 7.10 -13.44 -5.81
N ASP A 44 6.21 -12.64 -6.40
CA ASP A 44 6.21 -12.34 -7.84
C ASP A 44 7.48 -11.63 -8.29
N PHE A 45 7.87 -10.56 -7.58
CA PHE A 45 9.08 -9.80 -7.86
C PHE A 45 10.33 -10.69 -7.75
N GLU A 46 10.46 -11.44 -6.66
CA GLU A 46 11.61 -12.33 -6.47
C GLU A 46 11.66 -13.43 -7.54
N PHE A 47 10.52 -14.06 -7.85
CA PHE A 47 10.42 -15.12 -8.86
C PHE A 47 10.80 -14.62 -10.25
N VAL A 48 10.27 -13.45 -10.66
CA VAL A 48 10.58 -12.84 -11.96
C VAL A 48 12.05 -12.44 -12.04
N LEU A 49 12.63 -11.87 -10.98
CA LEU A 49 14.06 -11.57 -10.94
C LEU A 49 14.93 -12.84 -11.03
N ARG A 50 14.50 -13.95 -10.41
CA ARG A 50 15.19 -15.24 -10.49
C ARG A 50 15.17 -15.78 -11.92
N ALA A 51 14.03 -15.68 -12.60
CA ALA A 51 13.90 -16.02 -14.02
C ALA A 51 14.83 -15.17 -14.88
N LYS A 52 14.84 -13.85 -14.68
CA LYS A 52 15.71 -12.93 -15.43
C LYS A 52 17.20 -13.25 -15.23
N LYS A 53 17.62 -13.57 -14.00
CA LYS A 53 19.00 -14.02 -13.70
C LYS A 53 19.39 -15.32 -14.39
N LYS A 54 18.42 -16.15 -14.79
CA LYS A 54 18.62 -17.39 -15.56
C LYS A 54 18.56 -17.16 -17.08
N GLY A 55 18.45 -15.90 -17.52
CA GLY A 55 18.46 -15.52 -18.93
C GLY A 55 17.09 -15.51 -19.60
N PHE A 56 16.00 -15.70 -18.84
CA PHE A 56 14.65 -15.58 -19.40
C PHE A 56 14.29 -14.11 -19.62
N LYS A 57 13.64 -13.84 -20.76
CA LYS A 57 13.05 -12.54 -21.05
C LYS A 57 11.71 -12.41 -20.32
N ILE A 58 11.44 -11.21 -19.83
CA ILE A 58 10.20 -10.87 -19.15
C ILE A 58 9.46 -9.88 -20.05
N ILE A 59 8.29 -10.28 -20.57
CA ILE A 59 7.56 -9.53 -21.58
C ILE A 59 6.24 -9.04 -21.00
N LEU A 60 5.98 -7.75 -21.14
CA LEU A 60 4.66 -7.14 -20.94
C LEU A 60 3.99 -7.00 -22.31
N SER A 61 2.82 -7.60 -22.48
CA SER A 61 2.01 -7.49 -23.70
C SER A 61 0.87 -6.50 -23.52
N SER A 62 0.65 -5.63 -24.50
CA SER A 62 -0.49 -4.69 -24.53
C SER A 62 -1.75 -5.31 -25.17
N GLN A 63 -1.64 -6.51 -25.73
CA GLN A 63 -2.73 -7.22 -26.41
C GLN A 63 -3.69 -7.91 -25.44
N LEU A 64 -3.22 -8.23 -24.23
CA LEU A 64 -4.03 -8.81 -23.17
C LEU A 64 -4.20 -7.78 -22.07
N GLN A 65 -5.42 -7.26 -21.94
CA GLN A 65 -5.76 -6.27 -20.93
C GLN A 65 -6.79 -6.86 -19.99
N ALA A 66 -6.58 -6.58 -18.71
CA ALA A 66 -7.51 -6.90 -17.67
C ALA A 66 -7.46 -5.79 -16.63
N THR A 67 -8.63 -5.36 -16.20
CA THR A 67 -8.82 -4.23 -15.31
C THR A 67 -9.68 -4.66 -14.13
N THR A 68 -9.45 -4.03 -12.99
CA THR A 68 -10.31 -4.12 -11.82
C THR A 68 -10.86 -2.74 -11.53
N ASP A 69 -12.16 -2.66 -11.23
CA ASP A 69 -12.79 -1.39 -10.88
C ASP A 69 -12.19 -0.82 -9.58
N TYR A 70 -12.06 0.51 -9.55
CA TYR A 70 -11.62 1.19 -8.34
C TYR A 70 -12.71 1.12 -7.27
N GLN A 71 -12.32 0.62 -6.10
CA GLN A 71 -13.11 0.73 -4.87
C GLN A 71 -12.36 1.67 -3.92
N VAL A 72 -13.06 2.64 -3.31
CA VAL A 72 -12.47 3.62 -2.37
C VAL A 72 -11.70 2.90 -1.26
N ASN A 73 -12.28 1.83 -0.72
CA ASN A 73 -11.64 1.04 0.33
C ASN A 73 -10.34 0.37 -0.14
N ASP A 74 -10.26 -0.08 -1.39
CA ASP A 74 -9.04 -0.68 -1.93
C ASP A 74 -7.97 0.39 -2.19
N VAL A 75 -8.37 1.55 -2.72
CA VAL A 75 -7.47 2.70 -2.88
C VAL A 75 -6.84 3.09 -1.55
N ILE A 76 -7.65 3.30 -0.51
CA ILE A 76 -7.16 3.60 0.85
C ILE A 76 -6.32 2.44 1.37
N ARG A 77 -6.77 1.19 1.17
CA ARG A 77 -6.04 0.01 1.62
C ARG A 77 -4.65 -0.06 1.04
N TYR A 78 -4.39 0.32 -0.21
CA TYR A 78 -3.07 0.25 -0.83
C TYR A 78 -2.19 1.49 -0.64
N MET A 79 -2.73 2.59 -0.12
CA MET A 79 -1.97 3.80 0.24
C MET A 79 -0.90 3.53 1.32
N HIS A 80 0.04 4.46 1.50
CA HIS A 80 0.99 4.41 2.63
C HIS A 80 0.23 4.49 3.97
N PRO A 81 0.63 3.72 5.02
CA PRO A 81 -0.01 3.69 6.34
C PRO A 81 -0.40 5.04 6.97
N TRP A 82 0.41 6.09 6.78
CA TRP A 82 0.13 7.39 7.40
C TRP A 82 -0.99 8.13 6.65
N TRP A 83 -1.14 7.92 5.33
CA TRP A 83 -2.32 8.39 4.60
C TRP A 83 -3.56 7.64 5.06
N GLN A 84 -3.50 6.31 5.17
CA GLN A 84 -4.61 5.51 5.72
C GLN A 84 -5.02 6.03 7.11
N TRP A 85 -4.05 6.33 7.95
CA TRP A 85 -4.29 6.87 9.29
C TRP A 85 -5.03 8.20 9.26
N GLN A 86 -4.69 9.08 8.31
CA GLN A 86 -5.35 10.38 8.15
C GLN A 86 -6.76 10.25 7.56
N LEU A 87 -6.99 9.28 6.69
CA LEU A 87 -8.28 9.06 6.03
C LEU A 87 -9.29 8.29 6.90
N ARG A 88 -8.83 7.45 7.83
CA ARG A 88 -9.74 6.68 8.70
C ARG A 88 -10.21 7.51 9.91
N PRO A 89 -11.54 7.72 10.07
CA PRO A 89 -12.09 8.56 11.13
C PRO A 89 -12.01 7.91 12.52
N ASN A 90 -12.14 6.59 12.60
CA ASN A 90 -12.38 5.89 13.87
C ASN A 90 -11.12 5.24 14.45
N PHE A 91 -10.99 5.25 15.78
CA PHE A 91 -9.85 4.66 16.48
C PHE A 91 -9.69 3.16 16.22
N SER A 92 -10.80 2.42 16.09
CA SER A 92 -10.77 0.98 15.76
C SER A 92 -10.08 0.70 14.42
N GLN A 93 -10.45 1.45 13.37
CA GLN A 93 -9.82 1.32 12.04
C GLN A 93 -8.33 1.73 12.07
N ARG A 94 -7.98 2.76 12.85
CA ARG A 94 -6.60 3.18 13.09
C ARG A 94 -5.77 2.10 13.78
N LYS A 95 -6.35 1.38 14.75
CA LYS A 95 -5.69 0.24 15.41
C LYS A 95 -5.40 -0.88 14.42
N GLU A 96 -6.29 -1.16 13.48
CA GLU A 96 -6.03 -2.14 12.40
C GLU A 96 -4.85 -1.72 11.52
N ILE A 97 -4.60 -0.42 11.30
CA ILE A 97 -3.41 0.06 10.57
C ILE A 97 -2.13 -0.31 11.32
N LEU A 98 -2.08 -0.11 12.65
CA LEU A 98 -0.91 -0.48 13.46
C LEU A 98 -0.70 -1.99 13.50
N LYS A 99 -1.79 -2.76 13.59
CA LYS A 99 -1.76 -4.23 13.51
C LYS A 99 -1.28 -4.72 12.14
N GLY A 100 -1.59 -3.98 11.07
CA GLY A 100 -1.10 -4.28 9.72
C GLY A 100 0.43 -4.24 9.59
N PHE A 101 1.16 -3.61 10.52
CA PHE A 101 2.63 -3.68 10.53
C PHE A 101 3.16 -5.09 10.84
N THR A 102 2.38 -5.93 11.53
CA THR A 102 2.76 -7.30 11.87
C THR A 102 1.87 -8.36 11.21
N ASP A 103 0.72 -8.00 10.67
CA ASP A 103 -0.14 -8.89 9.88
C ASP A 103 0.46 -9.20 8.50
N PHE A 104 0.73 -10.47 8.22
CA PHE A 104 1.30 -10.91 6.94
C PHE A 104 0.41 -10.62 5.73
N LYS A 105 -0.90 -10.39 5.92
CA LYS A 105 -1.84 -10.05 4.83
C LYS A 105 -1.79 -8.58 4.41
N SER A 106 -1.09 -7.74 5.17
CA SER A 106 -0.95 -6.31 4.88
C SER A 106 0.22 -6.03 3.92
N HIS A 107 0.02 -5.17 2.92
CA HIS A 107 1.06 -4.79 1.95
C HIS A 107 2.16 -3.93 2.56
N TYR A 108 1.91 -3.28 3.69
CA TYR A 108 2.92 -2.52 4.43
C TYR A 108 3.50 -3.27 5.62
N ASN A 109 3.23 -4.57 5.75
CA ASN A 109 3.82 -5.41 6.78
C ASN A 109 5.35 -5.27 6.82
N ILE A 110 5.91 -5.16 8.02
CA ILE A 110 7.35 -4.91 8.20
C ILE A 110 8.20 -6.08 7.73
N TRP A 111 7.74 -7.32 7.94
CA TRP A 111 8.44 -8.50 7.47
C TRP A 111 8.65 -8.47 5.97
N HIS A 112 7.59 -8.23 5.20
CA HIS A 112 7.64 -8.19 3.74
C HIS A 112 8.54 -7.08 3.24
N ARG A 113 8.36 -5.86 3.77
CA ARG A 113 9.17 -4.71 3.34
C ARG A 113 10.65 -4.91 3.58
N VAL A 114 11.02 -5.50 4.73
CA VAL A 114 12.42 -5.78 5.06
C VAL A 114 12.97 -6.91 4.19
N ASN A 115 12.19 -7.97 3.94
CA ASN A 115 12.62 -9.08 3.10
C ASN A 115 12.79 -8.69 1.63
N ILE A 116 11.88 -7.89 1.07
CA ILE A 116 11.99 -7.38 -0.31
C ILE A 116 13.25 -6.51 -0.46
N ASN A 117 13.47 -5.56 0.46
CA ASN A 117 14.67 -4.70 0.44
C ASN A 117 15.99 -5.45 0.64
N HIS A 118 15.91 -6.70 1.11
CA HIS A 118 17.07 -7.55 1.36
C HIS A 118 16.94 -8.92 0.67
N PHE A 119 16.26 -8.98 -0.48
CA PHE A 119 15.94 -10.25 -1.15
C PHE A 119 17.19 -11.12 -1.42
N GLY A 120 18.34 -10.51 -1.70
CA GLY A 120 19.61 -11.20 -1.91
C GLY A 120 20.34 -11.68 -0.65
N ALA A 121 19.92 -11.27 0.55
CA ALA A 121 20.58 -11.65 1.79
C ALA A 121 20.10 -13.03 2.28
N LYS A 122 21.04 -13.87 2.75
CA LYS A 122 20.73 -15.19 3.34
C LYS A 122 20.02 -15.08 4.69
N SER A 123 20.38 -14.07 5.48
CA SER A 123 19.73 -13.78 6.76
C SER A 123 19.68 -12.28 6.97
N ILE A 124 18.69 -11.83 7.75
CA ILE A 124 18.47 -10.42 8.03
C ILE A 124 18.49 -10.23 9.56
N PRO A 125 19.35 -9.35 10.09
CA PRO A 125 19.39 -9.09 11.52
C PRO A 125 18.04 -8.58 12.05
N LYS A 126 17.59 -9.10 13.21
CA LYS A 126 16.31 -8.76 13.83
C LYS A 126 16.13 -7.25 14.08
N TRP A 127 17.21 -6.53 14.38
CA TRP A 127 17.18 -5.09 14.64
C TRP A 127 16.70 -4.28 13.43
N LYS A 128 16.89 -4.76 12.18
CA LYS A 128 16.40 -4.07 10.99
C LYS A 128 14.87 -4.03 10.96
N TYR A 129 14.22 -5.13 11.34
CA TYR A 129 12.76 -5.17 11.47
C TYR A 129 12.28 -4.20 12.54
N LEU A 130 12.95 -4.17 13.70
CA LEU A 130 12.61 -3.26 14.80
C LEU A 130 12.74 -1.79 14.38
N VAL A 131 13.86 -1.42 13.74
CA VAL A 131 14.10 -0.04 13.27
C VAL A 131 13.04 0.39 12.26
N VAL A 132 12.71 -0.47 11.29
CA VAL A 132 11.68 -0.14 10.30
C VAL A 132 10.30 -0.02 10.96
N TYR A 133 9.97 -0.91 11.90
CA TYR A 133 8.72 -0.84 12.67
C TYR A 133 8.60 0.48 13.44
N ILE A 134 9.60 0.82 14.26
CA ILE A 134 9.62 2.06 15.06
C ILE A 134 9.46 3.28 14.15
N ARG A 135 10.21 3.32 13.03
CA ARG A 135 10.13 4.43 12.07
C ARG A 135 8.73 4.58 11.49
N GLN A 136 8.04 3.47 11.18
CA GLN A 136 6.68 3.53 10.66
C GLN A 136 5.67 4.00 11.70
N VAL A 137 5.77 3.50 12.94
CA VAL A 137 4.89 3.93 14.03
C VAL A 137 5.06 5.42 14.30
N ILE A 138 6.30 5.90 14.43
CA ILE A 138 6.59 7.34 14.63
C ILE A 138 6.01 8.16 13.47
N LYS A 139 6.19 7.72 12.22
CA LYS A 139 5.66 8.43 11.04
C LYS A 139 4.13 8.50 11.05
N VAL A 140 3.46 7.40 11.39
CA VAL A 140 2.00 7.37 11.50
C VAL A 140 1.49 8.29 12.61
N LEU A 141 2.05 8.19 13.82
CA LEU A 141 1.59 9.00 14.96
C LEU A 141 1.90 10.49 14.79
N SER A 142 3.10 10.80 14.29
CA SER A 142 3.49 12.19 14.03
C SER A 142 2.66 12.87 12.94
N SER A 143 2.03 12.09 12.04
CA SER A 143 1.19 12.65 10.96
C SER A 143 -0.03 13.40 11.48
N ASP A 144 -0.50 13.13 12.70
CA ASP A 144 -1.61 13.87 13.31
C ASP A 144 -1.26 15.33 13.65
N PHE A 145 0.04 15.68 13.65
CA PHE A 145 0.53 17.05 13.86
C PHE A 145 0.79 17.81 12.56
N TRP A 146 0.57 17.20 11.40
CA TRP A 146 0.85 17.83 10.11
C TRP A 146 -0.32 18.70 9.64
N LEU A 147 -0.02 19.75 8.87
CA LEU A 147 -1.03 20.68 8.34
C LEU A 147 -2.03 19.96 7.43
N LYS A 148 -3.34 20.14 7.70
CA LYS A 148 -4.41 19.43 6.98
C LYS A 148 -4.38 19.62 5.47
N GLY A 149 -4.18 20.86 5.02
CA GLY A 149 -4.11 21.18 3.58
C GLY A 149 -2.89 20.57 2.89
N LYS A 150 -1.76 20.44 3.60
CA LYS A 150 -0.57 19.75 3.08
C LYS A 150 -0.86 18.26 2.88
N ILE A 151 -1.50 17.60 3.86
CA ILE A 151 -1.88 16.18 3.75
C ILE A 151 -2.81 15.95 2.55
N GLU A 152 -3.81 16.80 2.36
CA GLU A 152 -4.76 16.67 1.24
C GLU A 152 -4.07 16.83 -0.11
N SER A 153 -3.18 17.83 -0.22
CA SER A 153 -2.38 18.01 -1.43
C SER A 153 -1.50 16.80 -1.72
N GLU A 154 -0.84 16.22 -0.71
CA GLU A 154 -0.01 15.02 -0.92
C GLU A 154 -0.83 13.81 -1.35
N ILE A 155 -2.03 13.61 -0.78
CA ILE A 155 -2.93 12.52 -1.18
C ILE A 155 -3.44 12.74 -2.62
N LYS A 156 -3.85 13.97 -2.97
CA LYS A 156 -4.30 14.30 -4.34
C LYS A 156 -3.19 14.07 -5.36
N ASN A 157 -1.97 14.53 -5.06
CA ASN A 157 -0.81 14.33 -5.94
C ASN A 157 -0.53 12.83 -6.13
N TYR A 158 -0.54 12.05 -5.05
CA TYR A 158 -0.40 10.59 -5.13
C TYR A 158 -1.49 9.97 -6.02
N CYS A 159 -2.76 10.33 -5.83
CA CYS A 159 -3.85 9.79 -6.64
C CYS A 159 -3.70 10.15 -8.12
N GLN A 160 -3.27 11.37 -8.43
CA GLN A 160 -2.98 11.79 -9.80
C GLN A 160 -1.84 10.98 -10.42
N GLU A 161 -0.74 10.77 -9.68
CA GLU A 161 0.40 9.96 -10.13
C GLU A 161 0.01 8.49 -10.41
N GLN A 162 -0.92 7.94 -9.61
CA GLN A 162 -1.45 6.59 -9.78
C GLN A 162 -2.60 6.50 -10.79
N ASN A 163 -3.01 7.62 -11.39
CA ASN A 163 -4.16 7.70 -12.30
C ASN A 163 -5.47 7.18 -11.69
N ILE A 164 -5.66 7.45 -10.40
CA ILE A 164 -6.91 7.17 -9.70
C ILE A 164 -7.95 8.21 -10.15
N PRO A 165 -9.19 7.81 -10.50
CA PRO A 165 -10.24 8.74 -10.91
C PRO A 165 -10.48 9.86 -9.88
N PRO A 166 -10.73 11.11 -10.31
CA PRO A 166 -10.99 12.22 -9.40
C PRO A 166 -12.14 11.95 -8.43
N GLU A 167 -13.21 11.31 -8.90
CA GLU A 167 -14.40 11.01 -8.08
C GLU A 167 -14.06 10.06 -6.92
N ILE A 168 -13.23 9.05 -7.18
CA ILE A 168 -12.74 8.10 -6.16
C ILE A 168 -11.82 8.81 -5.16
N THR A 169 -10.99 9.75 -5.65
CA THR A 169 -10.12 10.55 -4.80
C THR A 169 -10.91 11.45 -3.87
N GLU A 170 -11.95 12.11 -4.38
CA GLU A 170 -12.84 12.96 -3.59
C GLU A 170 -13.62 12.15 -2.55
N GLN A 171 -14.13 10.97 -2.91
CA GLN A 171 -14.78 10.06 -1.96
C GLN A 171 -13.83 9.61 -0.84
N ALA A 172 -12.58 9.26 -1.17
CA ALA A 172 -11.57 8.90 -0.19
C ALA A 172 -11.27 10.06 0.79
N LEU A 173 -11.20 11.29 0.29
CA LEU A 173 -10.99 12.48 1.10
C LEU A 173 -12.24 12.84 1.94
N ALA A 174 -13.45 12.56 1.45
CA ALA A 174 -14.68 12.80 2.19
C ALA A 174 -14.78 11.94 3.47
N GLU A 175 -14.22 10.71 3.48
CA GLU A 175 -14.13 9.89 4.70
C GLU A 175 -13.40 10.61 5.85
N ARG A 176 -12.44 11.49 5.50
CA ARG A 176 -11.69 12.29 6.49
C ARG A 176 -12.54 13.40 7.09
N SER A 177 -13.37 14.07 6.30
CA SER A 177 -14.14 15.25 6.75
C SER A 177 -15.11 14.91 7.88
N LEU A 178 -15.67 13.69 7.89
CA LEU A 178 -16.49 13.15 8.98
C LEU A 178 -15.77 13.16 10.35
N ARG A 179 -14.43 13.11 10.36
CA ARG A 179 -13.61 13.19 11.58
C ARG A 179 -13.54 14.60 12.17
N SER A 180 -13.62 15.65 11.34
CA SER A 180 -13.63 17.05 11.81
C SER A 180 -14.89 17.31 12.62
N ASP A 181 -16.01 16.80 12.13
CA ASP A 181 -17.33 17.09 12.69
C ASP A 181 -17.52 16.37 14.05
N LEU A 182 -17.01 15.14 14.18
CA LEU A 182 -17.03 14.42 15.46
C LEU A 182 -16.15 15.06 16.55
N ARG A 183 -15.05 15.73 16.18
CA ARG A 183 -14.25 16.52 17.14
C ARG A 183 -14.96 17.79 17.59
N ASN A 184 -15.76 18.41 16.72
CA ASN A 184 -16.54 19.60 17.05
C ASN A 184 -17.77 19.25 17.91
N ILE A 185 -18.33 18.05 17.77
CA ILE A 185 -19.45 17.57 18.61
C ILE A 185 -19.02 17.37 20.08
N HIS A 186 -17.76 17.01 20.34
CA HIS A 186 -17.24 16.91 21.72
C HIS A 186 -16.83 18.25 22.36
N LEU A 187 -16.90 19.36 21.62
CA LEU A 187 -16.60 20.71 22.13
C LEU A 187 -17.85 21.57 22.36
N ASN A 188 -19.05 21.08 21.99
CA ASN A 188 -20.33 21.73 22.24
C ASN A 188 -21.18 20.91 23.24
N ILE A 189 -20.66 20.66 24.44
CA ILE A 189 -21.52 20.34 25.58
C ILE A 189 -22.01 21.68 26.13
N PRO A 190 -23.32 21.99 26.11
CA PRO A 190 -23.85 23.17 26.77
C PRO A 190 -23.47 23.09 28.25
N GLN A 191 -22.82 24.11 28.78
CA GLN A 191 -22.80 24.29 30.23
C GLN A 191 -24.22 24.63 30.65
N ASP A 192 -24.93 23.63 31.19
CA ASP A 192 -26.22 23.83 31.83
C ASP A 192 -25.98 24.66 33.10
N SER A 193 -26.20 25.97 32.96
CA SER A 193 -26.35 26.88 34.08
C SER A 193 -27.80 26.82 34.55
N SER A 194 -28.10 25.86 35.41
CA SER A 194 -29.26 25.87 36.31
C SER A 194 -28.70 25.66 37.73
N GLY A 195 -28.67 26.69 38.58
CA GLY A 195 -29.84 27.40 39.06
C GLY A 195 -30.34 26.69 40.31
N ILE A 196 -29.57 26.74 41.40
CA ILE A 196 -30.03 26.31 42.72
C ILE A 196 -30.61 27.57 43.38
N GLU A 197 -31.94 27.65 43.41
CA GLU A 197 -32.68 28.40 44.42
C GLU A 197 -32.61 27.69 45.78
#